data_AF-A0A963U8I4-F1
#
_entry.id   AF-A0A963U8I4-F1
#
_cell.length_a   1.000
_cell.length_b   1.000
_cell.length_c   1.000
_cell.angle_alpha   90.00
_cell.angle_beta   90.00
_cell.angle_gamma   90.00
#
_symmetry.space_group_name_H-M   'P 1'
#
loop_
_entity.id
_entity.type
_entity.pdbx_description
1 polymer ?
#
loop_
_entity_poly.entity_id
_entity_poly.type
_entity_poly.pdbx_seq_one_letter_code
_entity_poly.pdbx_strand_id
1 'polypeptide(L)'
;DWLKVFEDATGRDLAQFKLWYTDAGTPRLTVSEAWSDGTYTLTFHQKTPPTPGQDIKPPRVIPIAVGLLNPNGDEVVPTTILEMTEVTQSFRFEGLSSRPVPSILRGFSAPVVLERHADTKERAFLLAHDTDPFNKWEAGRALAKDVLTRMIVKGAEPSRSYIDALGAMLADEALDPAFRALCLRLPAEDDIAQTLHASGHVPDPDRIHAARGTLASAIAARLAGPLSATYNAMETPGPFSPDAGPAGRRALRLACLSFLTRNDGGDRAAALFESATNMTESAGALAQLIEAGRAGAALIAFHDRWKGNRLVIDKWFMLQAVHAAPAEAAGVAERLARHADFDWKNPNRFRALLGGLSANHAGFHAASGAGYRFYADWLLKLDPLNPQTAARMSGAFETWARYDADRQALVRSELDRILATPGLSRDLTEMAGRIRG
;
A
#
# COMPACT_ATOMS: atom_id res chain seq x y z
N ASP A 1 36.87 -6.47 -5.14
CA ASP A 1 37.29 -5.07 -5.32
C ASP A 1 36.44 -4.10 -4.51
N TRP A 2 35.13 -3.99 -4.75
CA TRP A 2 34.30 -3.04 -3.98
C TRP A 2 34.32 -3.26 -2.46
N LEU A 3 34.09 -4.49 -1.96
CA LEU A 3 34.18 -4.79 -0.51
C LEU A 3 35.58 -4.55 0.06
N LYS A 4 36.62 -4.83 -0.73
CA LYS A 4 38.02 -4.69 -0.31
C LYS A 4 38.37 -3.25 0.04
N VAL A 5 37.80 -2.27 -0.67
CA VAL A 5 37.97 -0.85 -0.34
C VAL A 5 37.47 -0.53 1.08
N PHE A 6 36.36 -1.12 1.51
CA PHE A 6 35.84 -0.93 2.86
C PHE A 6 36.67 -1.67 3.91
N GLU A 7 37.12 -2.89 3.62
CA GLU A 7 38.04 -3.63 4.51
C GLU A 7 39.33 -2.83 4.74
N ASP A 8 39.93 -2.30 3.67
CA ASP A 8 41.18 -1.54 3.74
C ASP A 8 41.00 -0.19 4.45
N ALA A 9 39.87 0.49 4.23
CA ALA A 9 39.58 1.79 4.86
C ALA A 9 39.17 1.67 6.34
N THR A 10 38.51 0.58 6.73
CA THR A 10 37.97 0.40 8.09
C THR A 10 38.80 -0.54 8.96
N GLY A 11 39.67 -1.35 8.36
CA GLY A 11 40.40 -2.44 9.02
C GLY A 11 39.52 -3.62 9.43
N ARG A 12 38.23 -3.66 9.02
CA ARG A 12 37.31 -4.74 9.35
C ARG A 12 37.41 -5.88 8.34
N ASP A 13 37.32 -7.12 8.82
CA ASP A 13 37.11 -8.29 7.98
C ASP A 13 35.64 -8.34 7.52
N LEU A 14 35.42 -8.33 6.20
CA LEU A 14 34.09 -8.42 5.59
C LEU A 14 33.89 -9.74 4.83
N ALA A 15 34.75 -10.75 5.08
CA ALA A 15 34.66 -12.06 4.44
C ALA A 15 33.29 -12.73 4.65
N GLN A 16 32.73 -12.67 5.87
CA GLN A 16 31.38 -13.19 6.11
C GLN A 16 30.30 -12.30 5.51
N PHE A 17 30.47 -10.96 5.51
CA PHE A 17 29.51 -10.04 4.89
C PHE A 17 29.37 -10.28 3.38
N LYS A 18 30.46 -10.73 2.71
CA LYS A 18 30.46 -11.10 1.29
C LYS A 18 29.40 -12.15 0.91
N LEU A 19 28.92 -12.95 1.87
CA LEU A 19 27.82 -13.89 1.64
C LEU A 19 26.54 -13.23 1.11
N TRP A 20 26.32 -11.93 1.40
CA TRP A 20 25.21 -11.17 0.80
C TRP A 20 25.31 -11.00 -0.72
N TYR A 21 26.50 -11.13 -1.30
CA TYR A 21 26.73 -11.01 -2.74
C TYR A 21 26.69 -12.37 -3.45
N THR A 22 26.98 -13.46 -2.75
CA THR A 22 27.12 -14.79 -3.34
C THR A 22 25.90 -15.68 -3.14
N ASP A 23 25.16 -15.46 -2.06
CA ASP A 23 24.10 -16.38 -1.66
C ASP A 23 22.74 -15.78 -1.97
N ALA A 24 21.97 -16.47 -2.80
CA ALA A 24 20.59 -16.10 -3.09
C ALA A 24 19.67 -16.40 -1.90
N GLY A 25 18.46 -15.84 -1.93
CA GLY A 25 17.42 -16.09 -0.93
C GLY A 25 17.41 -15.09 0.22
N THR A 26 16.22 -14.90 0.78
CA THR A 26 15.94 -13.97 1.87
C THR A 26 16.05 -14.69 3.21
N PRO A 27 16.93 -14.25 4.13
CA PRO A 27 17.01 -14.83 5.46
C PRO A 27 15.72 -14.60 6.24
N ARG A 28 15.34 -15.59 7.05
CA ARG A 28 14.29 -15.51 8.07
C ARG A 28 14.96 -15.33 9.42
N LEU A 29 14.50 -14.35 10.19
CA LEU A 29 15.05 -13.97 11.48
C LEU A 29 13.98 -14.15 12.55
N THR A 30 14.03 -15.26 13.27
CA THR A 30 13.11 -15.54 14.39
C THR A 30 13.61 -14.88 15.66
N VAL A 31 12.71 -14.30 16.46
CA VAL A 31 13.06 -13.62 17.71
C VAL A 31 12.31 -14.22 18.89
N SER A 32 13.04 -14.49 19.97
CA SER A 32 12.46 -14.78 21.29
C SER A 32 12.97 -13.78 22.32
N GLU A 33 12.13 -13.49 23.31
CA GLU A 33 12.36 -12.46 24.31
C GLU A 33 12.34 -13.06 25.71
N ALA A 34 13.22 -12.58 26.59
CA ALA A 34 13.18 -12.88 28.02
C ALA A 34 13.37 -11.61 28.84
N TRP A 35 12.69 -11.52 29.97
CA TRP A 35 12.79 -10.41 30.91
C TRP A 35 12.88 -10.94 32.35
N SER A 36 13.97 -10.59 33.04
CA SER A 36 14.19 -10.95 34.44
C SER A 36 15.13 -9.94 35.09
N ASP A 37 14.83 -9.51 36.33
CA ASP A 37 15.72 -8.72 37.18
C ASP A 37 16.30 -7.44 36.52
N GLY A 38 15.48 -6.72 35.75
CA GLY A 38 15.93 -5.50 35.07
C GLY A 38 16.73 -5.74 33.80
N THR A 39 16.87 -6.99 33.36
CA THR A 39 17.54 -7.38 32.11
C THR A 39 16.57 -7.88 31.06
N TYR A 40 16.59 -7.25 29.89
CA TYR A 40 15.87 -7.67 28.69
C TYR A 40 16.82 -8.39 27.74
N THR A 41 16.47 -9.61 27.33
CA THR A 41 17.29 -10.42 26.40
C THR A 41 16.51 -10.67 25.13
N LEU A 42 17.13 -10.33 23.99
CA LEU A 42 16.67 -10.70 22.66
C LEU A 42 17.55 -11.83 22.14
N THR A 43 16.95 -12.97 21.85
CA THR A 43 17.62 -14.09 21.17
C THR A 43 17.12 -14.18 19.75
N PHE A 44 18.04 -14.07 18.80
CA PHE A 44 17.78 -14.14 17.37
C PHE A 44 18.22 -15.49 16.82
N HIS A 45 17.45 -16.05 15.90
CA HIS A 45 17.81 -17.22 15.11
C HIS A 45 17.67 -16.89 13.63
N GLN A 46 18.74 -17.06 12.85
CA GLN A 46 18.74 -16.79 11.41
C GLN A 46 18.75 -18.10 10.61
N LYS A 47 17.91 -18.14 9.56
CA LYS A 47 17.87 -19.25 8.62
C LYS A 47 17.50 -18.76 7.23
N THR A 48 18.28 -19.13 6.22
CA THR A 48 17.91 -18.89 4.82
C THR A 48 17.45 -20.20 4.19
N PRO A 49 16.25 -20.26 3.58
CA PRO A 49 15.82 -21.44 2.83
C PRO A 49 16.75 -21.77 1.65
N PRO A 50 16.90 -23.05 1.27
CA PRO A 50 17.59 -23.45 0.04
C PRO A 50 17.05 -22.73 -1.20
N THR A 51 17.92 -22.48 -2.18
CA THR A 51 17.55 -21.95 -3.51
C THR A 51 18.13 -22.86 -4.60
N PRO A 52 17.61 -22.85 -5.84
CA PRO A 52 18.16 -23.67 -6.92
C PRO A 52 19.69 -23.53 -7.04
N GLY A 53 20.42 -24.65 -6.94
CA GLY A 53 21.89 -24.67 -6.99
C GLY A 53 22.61 -24.25 -5.70
N GLN A 54 21.91 -23.97 -4.60
CA GLN A 54 22.48 -23.59 -3.31
C GLN A 54 21.68 -24.22 -2.16
N ASP A 55 21.97 -25.48 -1.83
CA ASP A 55 21.22 -26.26 -0.82
C ASP A 55 21.60 -25.91 0.62
N ILE A 56 22.86 -25.53 0.83
CA ILE A 56 23.41 -25.18 2.14
C ILE A 56 23.54 -23.66 2.21
N LYS A 57 23.01 -23.06 3.27
CA LYS A 57 23.05 -21.61 3.51
C LYS A 57 23.75 -21.30 4.84
N PRO A 58 25.00 -20.80 4.82
CA PRO A 58 25.68 -20.35 6.03
C PRO A 58 25.01 -19.11 6.65
N PRO A 59 25.21 -18.82 7.95
CA PRO A 59 24.75 -17.59 8.56
C PRO A 59 25.45 -16.38 7.94
N ARG A 60 24.69 -15.32 7.71
CA ARG A 60 25.20 -14.04 7.21
C ARG A 60 25.45 -13.09 8.38
N VAL A 61 26.26 -12.06 8.13
CA VAL A 61 26.30 -10.89 9.03
C VAL A 61 25.00 -10.12 8.84
N ILE A 62 24.15 -10.07 9.86
CA ILE A 62 22.89 -9.32 9.85
C ILE A 62 23.01 -8.16 10.85
N PRO A 63 23.09 -6.90 10.39
CA PRO A 63 22.98 -5.73 11.26
C PRO A 63 21.50 -5.52 11.65
N ILE A 64 21.20 -5.64 12.94
CA ILE A 64 19.84 -5.52 13.47
C ILE A 64 19.78 -4.23 14.29
N ALA A 65 19.19 -3.17 13.71
CA ALA A 65 18.95 -1.94 14.44
C ALA A 65 17.79 -2.14 15.43
N VAL A 66 18.05 -1.97 16.73
CA VAL A 66 17.07 -2.15 17.80
C VAL A 66 17.01 -0.90 18.67
N GLY A 67 15.80 -0.44 18.99
CA GLY A 67 15.56 0.46 20.12
C GLY A 67 14.54 -0.16 21.08
N LEU A 68 14.54 0.29 22.33
CA LEU A 68 13.63 -0.20 23.36
C LEU A 68 12.84 0.97 23.93
N LEU A 69 11.52 0.80 23.97
CA LEU A 69 10.60 1.76 24.56
C LEU A 69 10.08 1.22 25.89
N ASN A 70 9.92 2.05 26.90
CA ASN A 70 9.24 1.65 28.13
C ASN A 70 7.70 1.64 27.90
N PRO A 71 6.89 1.19 28.88
CA PRO A 71 5.43 1.20 28.74
C PRO A 71 4.77 2.58 28.62
N ASN A 72 5.46 3.69 28.91
CA ASN A 72 4.90 5.04 28.78
C ASN A 72 5.13 5.64 27.37
N GLY A 73 5.96 4.99 26.54
CA GLY A 73 6.30 5.45 25.20
C GLY A 73 7.67 6.11 25.08
N ASP A 74 8.37 6.34 26.18
CA ASP A 74 9.72 6.92 26.16
C ASP A 74 10.73 5.88 25.66
N GLU A 75 11.63 6.32 24.79
CA GLU A 75 12.78 5.53 24.38
C GLU A 75 13.79 5.44 25.53
N VAL A 76 13.98 4.22 26.05
CA VAL A 76 14.91 3.93 27.15
C VAL A 76 16.23 3.33 26.67
N VAL A 77 16.24 2.75 25.46
CA VAL A 77 17.47 2.42 24.75
C VAL A 77 17.37 3.00 23.34
N PRO A 78 18.24 3.98 22.98
CA PRO A 78 18.27 4.51 21.63
C PRO A 78 18.70 3.45 20.63
N THR A 79 18.45 3.72 19.35
CA THR A 79 18.82 2.80 18.27
C THR A 79 20.26 2.33 18.39
N THR A 80 20.42 1.02 18.61
CA THR A 80 21.69 0.32 18.72
C THR A 80 21.75 -0.73 17.62
N ILE A 81 22.89 -0.85 16.93
CA ILE A 81 23.09 -1.91 15.93
C ILE A 81 23.63 -3.16 16.63
N LEU A 82 22.83 -4.23 16.61
CA LEU A 82 23.26 -5.56 17.02
C LEU A 82 23.85 -6.29 15.81
N GLU A 83 25.09 -6.73 15.88
CA GLU A 83 25.74 -7.48 14.82
C GLU A 83 25.56 -8.98 15.06
N MET A 84 24.64 -9.61 14.32
CA MET A 84 24.42 -11.05 14.38
C MET A 84 25.27 -11.75 13.32
N THR A 85 26.16 -12.63 13.76
CA THR A 85 27.07 -13.40 12.87
C THR A 85 26.84 -14.91 12.97
N GLU A 86 26.21 -15.36 14.05
CA GLU A 86 25.96 -16.78 14.31
C GLU A 86 24.56 -17.21 13.84
N VAL A 87 24.33 -18.53 13.81
CA VAL A 87 22.99 -19.10 13.53
C VAL A 87 21.99 -18.67 14.61
N THR A 88 22.42 -18.65 15.88
CA THR A 88 21.62 -18.20 17.02
C THR A 88 22.49 -17.33 17.91
N GLN A 89 22.04 -16.13 18.26
CA GLN A 89 22.82 -15.20 19.08
C GLN A 89 21.89 -14.43 20.03
N SER A 90 22.34 -14.15 21.25
CA SER A 90 21.57 -13.42 22.27
C SER A 90 22.23 -12.10 22.64
N PHE A 91 21.42 -11.06 22.82
CA PHE A 91 21.86 -9.72 23.20
C PHE A 91 21.08 -9.27 24.43
N ARG A 92 21.77 -8.71 25.43
CA ARG A 92 21.21 -8.33 26.73
C ARG A 92 21.24 -6.81 26.89
N PHE A 93 20.16 -6.27 27.45
CA PHE A 93 20.00 -4.86 27.80
C PHE A 93 19.67 -4.79 29.29
N GLU A 94 20.54 -4.18 30.08
CA GLU A 94 20.48 -4.19 31.55
C GLU A 94 20.11 -2.81 32.11
N GLY A 95 19.73 -2.76 33.39
CA GLY A 95 19.42 -1.51 34.08
C GLY A 95 18.05 -0.91 33.72
N LEU A 96 17.14 -1.73 33.17
CA LEU A 96 15.82 -1.29 32.76
C LEU A 96 14.83 -1.38 33.94
N SER A 97 14.03 -0.34 34.15
CA SER A 97 13.08 -0.25 35.28
C SER A 97 11.77 -1.00 35.08
N SER A 98 11.47 -1.40 33.85
CA SER A 98 10.26 -2.13 33.46
C SER A 98 10.54 -2.93 32.19
N ARG A 99 9.70 -3.95 31.90
CA ARG A 99 9.81 -4.71 30.66
C ARG A 99 9.57 -3.77 29.47
N PRO A 100 10.54 -3.59 28.56
CA PRO A 100 10.39 -2.71 27.41
C PRO A 100 9.57 -3.38 26.30
N VAL A 101 9.13 -2.57 25.34
CA VAL A 101 8.62 -2.98 24.03
C VAL A 101 9.73 -2.80 23.00
N PRO A 102 10.11 -3.85 22.24
CA PRO A 102 11.20 -3.75 21.30
C PRO A 102 10.77 -3.24 19.93
N SER A 103 11.49 -2.25 19.43
CA SER A 103 11.46 -1.82 18.03
C SER A 103 12.67 -2.43 17.31
N ILE A 104 12.42 -3.51 16.55
CA ILE A 104 13.46 -4.37 15.96
C ILE A 104 13.50 -4.15 14.46
N LEU A 105 14.70 -4.19 13.88
CA LEU A 105 14.94 -4.01 12.44
C LEU A 105 14.60 -2.58 11.97
N ARG A 106 14.86 -1.59 12.82
CA ARG A 106 14.62 -0.16 12.56
C ARG A 106 15.25 0.28 11.24
N GLY A 107 14.55 1.15 10.52
CA GLY A 107 14.96 1.59 9.18
C GLY A 107 15.16 0.46 8.16
N PHE A 108 14.56 -0.72 8.39
CA PHE A 108 14.79 -1.93 7.62
C PHE A 108 16.28 -2.29 7.52
N SER A 109 16.97 -2.30 8.67
CA SER A 109 18.44 -2.39 8.76
C SER A 109 19.08 -3.57 8.02
N ALA A 110 18.32 -4.64 7.75
CA ALA A 110 18.73 -5.73 6.88
C ALA A 110 17.54 -6.28 6.07
N PRO A 111 17.76 -6.77 4.83
CA PRO A 111 16.71 -7.32 3.99
C PRO A 111 16.36 -8.76 4.39
N VAL A 112 15.68 -8.90 5.53
CA VAL A 112 15.29 -10.18 6.14
C VAL A 112 13.78 -10.22 6.40
N VAL A 113 13.23 -11.43 6.51
CA VAL A 113 11.87 -11.64 7.04
C VAL A 113 11.97 -11.78 8.55
N LEU A 114 11.45 -10.78 9.28
CA LEU A 114 11.37 -10.84 10.74
C LEU A 114 10.19 -11.71 11.18
N GLU A 115 10.47 -12.80 11.89
CA GLU A 115 9.48 -13.71 12.45
C GLU A 115 9.37 -13.50 13.96
N ARG A 116 8.44 -12.63 14.35
CA ARG A 116 8.12 -12.33 15.76
C ARG A 116 6.62 -12.33 15.98
N HIS A 117 6.18 -12.87 17.11
CA HIS A 117 4.80 -12.68 17.54
C HIS A 117 4.66 -11.30 18.21
N ALA A 118 4.25 -10.29 17.44
CA ALA A 118 3.77 -9.01 17.99
C ALA A 118 2.23 -9.01 18.05
N ASP A 119 1.66 -8.87 19.25
CA ASP A 119 0.21 -8.85 19.43
C ASP A 119 -0.43 -7.50 19.02
N THR A 120 -1.75 -7.44 19.02
CA THR A 120 -2.50 -6.22 18.65
C THR A 120 -2.18 -5.03 19.56
N LYS A 121 -1.88 -5.25 20.85
CA LYS A 121 -1.57 -4.17 21.80
C LYS A 121 -0.19 -3.59 21.52
N GLU A 122 0.79 -4.46 21.28
CA GLU A 122 2.14 -4.07 20.94
C GLU A 122 2.19 -3.27 19.64
N ARG A 123 1.48 -3.72 18.59
CA ARG A 123 1.44 -2.97 17.31
C ARG A 123 0.76 -1.60 17.46
N ALA A 124 -0.30 -1.52 18.26
CA ALA A 124 -0.95 -0.24 18.55
C ALA A 124 -0.03 0.69 19.34
N PHE A 125 0.71 0.14 20.32
CA PHE A 125 1.72 0.86 21.07
C PHE A 125 2.83 1.40 20.16
N LEU A 126 3.38 0.58 19.27
CA LEU A 126 4.45 1.01 18.34
C LEU A 126 3.95 2.06 17.34
N LEU A 127 2.73 1.91 16.78
CA LEU A 127 2.12 2.94 15.95
C LEU A 127 2.00 4.28 16.69
N ALA A 128 1.60 4.27 17.96
CA ALA A 128 1.48 5.48 18.75
C ALA A 128 2.84 6.07 19.13
N HIS A 129 3.81 5.24 19.57
CA HIS A 129 4.96 5.71 20.35
C HIS A 129 6.33 5.46 19.74
N ASP A 130 6.49 4.54 18.77
CA ASP A 130 7.83 4.20 18.27
C ASP A 130 8.55 5.43 17.72
N THR A 131 9.81 5.60 18.09
CA THR A 131 10.67 6.71 17.66
C THR A 131 11.26 6.46 16.27
N ASP A 132 11.27 5.22 15.80
CA ASP A 132 11.65 4.88 14.42
C ASP A 132 10.46 5.02 13.46
N PRO A 133 10.51 5.93 12.46
CA PRO A 133 9.40 6.14 11.54
C PRO A 133 9.04 4.87 10.75
N PHE A 134 10.03 4.09 10.33
CA PHE A 134 9.78 2.88 9.55
C PHE A 134 8.98 1.84 10.35
N ASN A 135 9.43 1.53 11.57
CA ASN A 135 8.73 0.57 12.44
C ASN A 135 7.39 1.10 12.94
N LYS A 136 7.26 2.41 13.21
CA LYS A 136 5.96 3.03 13.51
C LYS A 136 4.96 2.78 12.38
N TRP A 137 5.37 3.04 11.14
CA TRP A 137 4.54 2.81 9.95
C TRP A 137 4.23 1.32 9.74
N GLU A 138 5.22 0.44 9.83
CA GLU A 138 5.05 -0.99 9.61
C GLU A 138 4.13 -1.62 10.67
N ALA A 139 4.27 -1.22 11.94
CA ALA A 139 3.36 -1.65 13.01
C ALA A 139 1.92 -1.21 12.73
N GLY A 140 1.72 0.04 12.28
CA GLY A 140 0.41 0.54 11.89
C GLY A 140 -0.20 -0.20 10.69
N ARG A 141 0.61 -0.48 9.67
CA ARG A 141 0.21 -1.23 8.47
C ARG A 141 -0.16 -2.68 8.83
N ALA A 142 0.67 -3.37 9.60
CA ALA A 142 0.41 -4.73 10.06
C ALA A 142 -0.85 -4.81 10.94
N LEU A 143 -1.06 -3.82 11.81
CA LEU A 143 -2.27 -3.72 12.63
C LEU A 143 -3.52 -3.46 11.76
N ALA A 144 -3.45 -2.56 10.78
CA ALA A 144 -4.57 -2.29 9.88
C ALA A 144 -4.98 -3.55 9.08
N LYS A 145 -4.01 -4.31 8.57
CA LYS A 145 -4.26 -5.58 7.85
C LYS A 145 -4.94 -6.62 8.75
N ASP A 146 -4.47 -6.74 9.98
CA ASP A 146 -5.03 -7.64 10.99
C ASP A 146 -6.47 -7.25 11.39
N VAL A 147 -6.74 -5.95 11.57
CA VAL A 147 -8.09 -5.42 11.81
C VAL A 147 -9.02 -5.73 10.64
N LEU A 148 -8.63 -5.37 9.42
CA LEU A 148 -9.43 -5.61 8.21
C LEU A 148 -9.69 -7.11 8.00
N THR A 149 -8.68 -7.96 8.20
CA THR A 149 -8.85 -9.42 8.11
C THR A 149 -9.89 -9.94 9.10
N ARG A 150 -9.86 -9.48 10.37
CA ARG A 150 -10.89 -9.85 11.35
C ARG A 150 -12.27 -9.33 10.98
N MET A 151 -12.38 -8.10 10.48
CA MET A 151 -13.66 -7.55 10.02
C MET A 151 -14.26 -8.41 8.89
N ILE A 152 -13.43 -8.82 7.92
CA ILE A 152 -13.85 -9.59 6.74
C ILE A 152 -14.19 -11.04 7.10
N VAL A 153 -13.34 -11.71 7.88
CA VAL A 153 -13.47 -13.15 8.15
C VAL A 153 -14.42 -13.44 9.30
N LYS A 154 -14.45 -12.57 10.32
CA LYS A 154 -15.18 -12.82 11.58
C LYS A 154 -16.34 -11.84 11.81
N GLY A 155 -16.55 -10.87 10.92
CA GLY A 155 -17.54 -9.81 11.14
C GLY A 155 -17.22 -8.95 12.36
N ALA A 156 -15.93 -8.82 12.72
CA ALA A 156 -15.53 -8.02 13.86
C ALA A 156 -15.80 -6.53 13.63
N GLU A 157 -16.04 -5.78 14.71
CA GLU A 157 -16.15 -4.33 14.67
C GLU A 157 -14.78 -3.66 14.40
N PRO A 158 -14.77 -2.41 13.88
CA PRO A 158 -13.56 -1.60 13.79
C PRO A 158 -12.82 -1.50 15.13
N SER A 159 -11.51 -1.72 15.10
CA SER A 159 -10.70 -1.74 16.33
C SER A 159 -10.50 -0.34 16.90
N ARG A 160 -11.04 -0.09 18.10
CA ARG A 160 -10.86 1.16 18.84
C ARG A 160 -9.39 1.45 19.16
N SER A 161 -8.60 0.43 19.53
CA SER A 161 -7.18 0.62 19.86
C SER A 161 -6.35 1.02 18.64
N TYR A 162 -6.69 0.50 17.45
CA TYR A 162 -6.05 0.94 16.21
C TYR A 162 -6.38 2.41 15.91
N ILE A 163 -7.65 2.81 16.01
CA ILE A 163 -8.05 4.20 15.73
C ILE A 163 -7.45 5.17 16.74
N ASP A 164 -7.36 4.79 18.02
CA ASP A 164 -6.72 5.59 19.07
C ASP A 164 -5.22 5.77 18.83
N ALA A 165 -4.51 4.70 18.46
CA ALA A 165 -3.10 4.77 18.11
C ALA A 165 -2.86 5.62 16.84
N LEU A 166 -3.75 5.52 15.85
CA LEU A 166 -3.72 6.36 14.66
C LEU A 166 -3.93 7.83 15.01
N GLY A 167 -4.82 8.12 15.96
CA GLY A 167 -5.06 9.47 16.49
C GLY A 167 -3.84 10.04 17.22
N ALA A 168 -3.16 9.23 18.03
CA ALA A 168 -1.91 9.63 18.69
C ALA A 168 -0.80 9.97 17.68
N MET A 169 -0.59 9.10 16.68
CA MET A 169 0.35 9.36 15.58
C MET A 169 -0.03 10.61 14.78
N LEU A 170 -1.33 10.81 14.52
CA LEU A 170 -1.81 12.00 13.82
C LEU A 170 -1.57 13.27 14.62
N ALA A 171 -1.65 13.24 15.96
CA ALA A 171 -1.46 14.40 16.81
C ALA A 171 0.02 14.77 17.06
N ASP A 172 0.95 13.88 16.73
CA ASP A 172 2.38 14.12 16.89
C ASP A 172 2.91 15.09 15.81
N GLU A 173 3.11 16.35 16.19
CA GLU A 173 3.61 17.41 15.32
C GLU A 173 5.12 17.35 15.07
N ALA A 174 5.87 16.52 15.82
CA ALA A 174 7.29 16.30 15.55
C ALA A 174 7.50 15.42 14.31
N LEU A 175 6.48 14.66 13.91
CA LEU A 175 6.52 13.83 12.71
C LEU A 175 6.32 14.66 11.43
N ASP A 176 7.13 14.34 10.42
CA ASP A 176 7.00 14.93 9.09
C ASP A 176 5.56 14.74 8.53
N PRO A 177 4.95 15.77 7.91
CA PRO A 177 3.60 15.66 7.35
C PRO A 177 3.45 14.57 6.29
N ALA A 178 4.43 14.35 5.42
CA ALA A 178 4.36 13.29 4.41
C ALA A 178 4.36 11.90 5.07
N PHE A 179 5.11 11.74 6.15
CA PHE A 179 5.11 10.53 6.96
C PHE A 179 3.75 10.30 7.65
N ARG A 180 3.17 11.32 8.30
CA ARG A 180 1.82 11.21 8.88
C ARG A 180 0.78 10.84 7.82
N ALA A 181 0.89 11.42 6.62
CA ALA A 181 0.02 11.09 5.49
C ALA A 181 0.18 9.63 5.03
N LEU A 182 1.40 9.10 5.04
CA LEU A 182 1.70 7.70 4.74
C LEU A 182 1.06 6.75 5.77
N CYS A 183 1.14 7.06 7.06
CA CYS A 183 0.55 6.25 8.12
C CYS A 183 -0.99 6.26 8.12
N LEU A 184 -1.62 7.35 7.66
CA LEU A 184 -3.08 7.42 7.48
C LEU A 184 -3.61 6.54 6.35
N ARG A 185 -2.77 6.07 5.42
CA ARG A 185 -3.23 5.24 4.29
C ARG A 185 -3.57 3.84 4.75
N LEU A 186 -4.85 3.49 4.65
CA LEU A 186 -5.29 2.10 4.80
C LEU A 186 -4.66 1.20 3.71
N PRO A 187 -4.40 -0.08 4.01
CA PRO A 187 -3.94 -1.04 3.01
C PRO A 187 -4.84 -1.07 1.77
N ALA A 188 -4.23 -1.30 0.60
CA ALA A 188 -4.96 -1.43 -0.65
C ALA A 188 -5.78 -2.73 -0.68
N GLU A 189 -6.87 -2.75 -1.46
CA GLU A 189 -7.79 -3.89 -1.51
C GLU A 189 -7.13 -5.16 -2.04
N ASP A 190 -6.26 -5.06 -3.06
CA ASP A 190 -5.47 -6.21 -3.55
C ASP A 190 -4.47 -6.76 -2.51
N ASP A 191 -3.86 -5.88 -1.69
CA ASP A 191 -2.96 -6.28 -0.61
C ASP A 191 -3.72 -7.03 0.51
N ILE A 192 -4.94 -6.61 0.82
CA ILE A 192 -5.84 -7.37 1.71
C ILE A 192 -6.24 -8.70 1.06
N ALA A 193 -6.55 -8.72 -0.23
CA ALA A 193 -6.88 -9.96 -0.95
C ALA A 193 -5.71 -10.96 -0.91
N GLN A 194 -4.48 -10.49 -1.17
CA GLN A 194 -3.28 -11.32 -1.04
C GLN A 194 -3.10 -11.85 0.38
N THR A 195 -3.37 -11.02 1.40
CA THR A 195 -3.25 -11.40 2.81
C THR A 195 -4.24 -12.48 3.21
N LEU A 196 -5.49 -12.35 2.78
CA LEU A 196 -6.53 -13.36 2.99
C LEU A 196 -6.15 -14.68 2.32
N HIS A 197 -5.73 -14.63 1.06
CA HIS A 197 -5.31 -15.81 0.30
C HIS A 197 -4.13 -16.53 0.96
N ALA A 198 -3.09 -15.79 1.33
CA ALA A 198 -1.92 -16.34 2.03
C ALA A 198 -2.27 -16.95 3.41
N SER A 199 -3.39 -16.53 4.02
CA SER A 199 -3.89 -17.06 5.28
C SER A 199 -4.90 -18.20 5.12
N GLY A 200 -5.13 -18.69 3.88
CA GLY A 200 -6.04 -19.80 3.60
C GLY A 200 -7.51 -19.39 3.42
N HIS A 201 -7.81 -18.11 3.28
CA HIS A 201 -9.15 -17.60 3.01
C HIS A 201 -9.32 -17.20 1.55
N VAL A 202 -10.46 -17.55 0.95
CA VAL A 202 -10.83 -17.06 -0.39
C VAL A 202 -11.20 -15.58 -0.28
N PRO A 203 -10.50 -14.65 -0.96
CA PRO A 203 -10.81 -13.23 -0.91
C PRO A 203 -12.11 -12.92 -1.65
N ASP A 204 -12.94 -12.08 -1.05
CA ASP A 204 -14.16 -11.53 -1.63
C ASP A 204 -13.95 -10.00 -1.82
N PRO A 205 -13.79 -9.52 -3.08
CA PRO A 205 -13.55 -8.11 -3.37
C PRO A 205 -14.62 -7.16 -2.81
N ASP A 206 -15.89 -7.57 -2.82
CA ASP A 206 -17.02 -6.75 -2.35
C ASP A 206 -16.95 -6.61 -0.82
N ARG A 207 -16.65 -7.70 -0.11
CA ARG A 207 -16.44 -7.66 1.36
C ARG A 207 -15.20 -6.88 1.77
N ILE A 208 -14.11 -6.98 1.01
CA ILE A 208 -12.88 -6.20 1.26
C ILE A 208 -13.18 -4.71 1.14
N HIS A 209 -13.84 -4.29 0.06
CA HIS A 209 -14.22 -2.89 -0.15
C HIS A 209 -15.14 -2.38 0.96
N ALA A 210 -16.17 -3.15 1.31
CA ALA A 210 -17.10 -2.81 2.39
C ALA A 210 -16.37 -2.65 3.73
N ALA A 211 -15.53 -3.61 4.14
CA ALA A 211 -14.79 -3.54 5.40
C ALA A 211 -13.83 -2.34 5.46
N ARG A 212 -13.14 -2.05 4.34
CA ARG A 212 -12.26 -0.87 4.23
C ARG A 212 -13.06 0.43 4.33
N GLY A 213 -14.24 0.50 3.71
CA GLY A 213 -15.18 1.61 3.85
C GLY A 213 -15.66 1.81 5.29
N THR A 214 -16.10 0.73 5.96
CA THR A 214 -16.54 0.75 7.36
C THR A 214 -15.43 1.21 8.30
N LEU A 215 -14.21 0.71 8.14
CA LEU A 215 -13.07 1.15 8.94
C LEU A 215 -12.75 2.64 8.71
N ALA A 216 -12.75 3.08 7.46
CA ALA A 216 -12.53 4.48 7.12
C ALA A 216 -13.59 5.41 7.73
N SER A 217 -14.87 5.02 7.72
CA SER A 217 -15.94 5.77 8.37
C SER A 217 -15.81 5.79 9.90
N ALA A 218 -15.38 4.69 10.52
CA ALA A 218 -15.12 4.66 11.96
C ALA A 218 -13.95 5.58 12.36
N ILE A 219 -12.88 5.63 11.56
CA ILE A 219 -11.78 6.57 11.72
C ILE A 219 -12.28 8.00 11.58
N ALA A 220 -13.04 8.28 10.51
CA ALA A 220 -13.56 9.62 10.22
C ALA A 220 -14.43 10.14 11.36
N ALA A 221 -15.34 9.32 11.90
CA ALA A 221 -16.21 9.70 13.00
C ALA A 221 -15.43 9.93 14.30
N ARG A 222 -14.53 9.01 14.66
CA ARG A 222 -13.81 9.05 15.94
C ARG A 222 -12.73 10.14 15.98
N LEU A 223 -12.06 10.39 14.86
CA LEU A 223 -10.99 11.38 14.76
C LEU A 223 -11.44 12.68 14.08
N ALA A 224 -12.75 12.96 14.00
CA ALA A 224 -13.30 14.13 13.30
C ALA A 224 -12.62 15.46 13.71
N GLY A 225 -12.46 15.69 15.02
CA GLY A 225 -11.76 16.86 15.55
C GLY A 225 -10.29 16.93 15.12
N PRO A 226 -9.46 15.94 15.48
CA PRO A 226 -8.05 15.88 15.08
C PRO A 226 -7.81 15.96 13.56
N LEU A 227 -8.64 15.29 12.76
CA LEU A 227 -8.58 15.33 11.29
C LEU A 227 -8.89 16.73 10.77
N SER A 228 -9.92 17.40 11.30
CA SER A 228 -10.27 18.77 10.90
C SER A 228 -9.18 19.77 11.29
N ALA A 229 -8.63 19.66 12.50
CA ALA A 229 -7.54 20.51 12.96
C ALA A 229 -6.31 20.35 12.07
N THR A 230 -5.92 19.10 11.79
CA THR A 230 -4.77 18.80 10.92
C THR A 230 -5.01 19.28 9.48
N TYR A 231 -6.20 19.04 8.92
CA TYR A 231 -6.55 19.51 7.57
C TYR A 231 -6.37 21.03 7.42
N ASN A 232 -6.87 21.80 8.39
CA ASN A 232 -6.75 23.26 8.39
C ASN A 232 -5.28 23.68 8.56
N ALA A 233 -4.58 23.07 9.51
CA ALA A 233 -3.18 23.37 9.80
C ALA A 233 -2.23 23.04 8.64
N MET A 234 -2.62 22.17 7.71
CA MET A 234 -1.82 21.77 6.54
C MET A 234 -2.05 22.62 5.30
N GLU A 235 -2.82 23.69 5.39
CA GLU A 235 -2.94 24.66 4.30
C GLU A 235 -1.57 25.23 3.89
N THR A 236 -1.33 25.35 2.59
CA THR A 236 -0.09 25.93 2.04
C THR A 236 -0.40 27.25 1.36
N PRO A 237 -0.52 28.37 2.11
CA PRO A 237 -0.78 29.67 1.53
C PRO A 237 0.43 30.16 0.71
N GLY A 238 0.18 31.00 -0.30
CA GLY A 238 1.22 31.58 -1.14
C GLY A 238 1.46 30.83 -2.46
N PRO A 239 2.55 31.15 -3.18
CA PRO A 239 2.85 30.54 -4.47
C PRO A 239 3.13 29.03 -4.33
N PHE A 240 2.77 28.26 -5.36
CA PHE A 240 3.04 26.83 -5.39
C PHE A 240 4.55 26.55 -5.29
N SER A 241 4.94 25.67 -4.36
CA SER A 241 6.27 25.07 -4.31
C SER A 241 6.20 23.53 -4.38
N PRO A 242 7.06 22.89 -5.18
CA PRO A 242 7.22 21.44 -5.24
C PRO A 242 8.12 20.87 -4.14
N ASP A 243 8.69 21.70 -3.25
CA ASP A 243 9.63 21.27 -2.21
C ASP A 243 9.00 20.27 -1.22
N ALA A 244 9.84 19.48 -0.56
CA ALA A 244 9.43 18.41 0.33
C ALA A 244 8.44 18.87 1.42
N GLY A 245 8.69 20.00 2.07
CA GLY A 245 7.82 20.55 3.12
C GLY A 245 6.39 20.83 2.62
N PRO A 246 6.19 21.76 1.66
CA PRO A 246 4.87 22.01 1.07
C PRO A 246 4.21 20.77 0.44
N ALA A 247 4.98 19.88 -0.19
CA ALA A 247 4.47 18.64 -0.74
C ALA A 247 3.92 17.71 0.35
N GLY A 248 4.64 17.54 1.47
CA GLY A 248 4.20 16.77 2.62
C GLY A 248 2.93 17.33 3.26
N ARG A 249 2.84 18.66 3.38
CA ARG A 249 1.63 19.34 3.89
C ARG A 249 0.41 19.05 3.02
N ARG A 250 0.53 19.21 1.69
CA ARG A 250 -0.56 18.86 0.76
C ARG A 250 -0.94 17.38 0.84
N ALA A 251 0.04 16.48 0.99
CA ALA A 251 -0.24 15.05 1.15
C ALA A 251 -1.05 14.75 2.41
N LEU A 252 -0.68 15.34 3.56
CA LEU A 252 -1.41 15.16 4.81
C LEU A 252 -2.78 15.82 4.77
N ARG A 253 -2.90 17.01 4.16
CA ARG A 253 -4.18 17.68 3.95
C ARG A 253 -5.15 16.80 3.17
N LEU A 254 -4.70 16.23 2.05
CA LEU A 254 -5.53 15.33 1.22
C LEU A 254 -5.85 14.00 1.92
N ALA A 255 -4.91 13.45 2.70
CA ALA A 255 -5.18 12.27 3.52
C ALA A 255 -6.29 12.54 4.55
N CYS A 256 -6.24 13.68 5.24
CA CYS A 256 -7.30 14.10 6.17
C CYS A 256 -8.63 14.34 5.44
N LEU A 257 -8.58 14.99 4.27
CA LEU A 257 -9.76 15.26 3.45
C LEU A 257 -10.50 13.97 3.07
N SER A 258 -9.78 12.88 2.80
CA SER A 258 -10.40 11.60 2.44
C SER A 258 -11.29 11.02 3.54
N PHE A 259 -10.93 11.23 4.81
CA PHE A 259 -11.79 10.85 5.93
C PHE A 259 -12.89 11.88 6.17
N LEU A 260 -12.56 13.18 6.15
CA LEU A 260 -13.53 14.26 6.40
C LEU A 260 -14.68 14.27 5.39
N THR A 261 -14.42 13.93 4.13
CA THR A 261 -15.43 13.79 3.07
C THR A 261 -16.54 12.80 3.44
N ARG A 262 -16.23 11.77 4.25
CA ARG A 262 -17.21 10.79 4.73
C ARG A 262 -18.15 11.36 5.79
N ASN A 263 -17.73 12.42 6.49
CA ASN A 263 -18.53 13.07 7.54
C ASN A 263 -19.36 14.24 6.98
N ASP A 264 -18.78 15.04 6.09
CA ASP A 264 -19.40 16.27 5.56
C ASP A 264 -20.00 16.09 4.15
N GLY A 265 -19.99 14.85 3.64
CA GLY A 265 -20.52 14.53 2.32
C GLY A 265 -19.79 15.23 1.17
N GLY A 266 -18.58 15.75 1.35
CA GLY A 266 -17.75 16.36 0.31
C GLY A 266 -17.79 17.89 0.26
N ASP A 267 -18.34 18.57 1.27
CA ASP A 267 -18.36 20.05 1.30
C ASP A 267 -16.96 20.65 1.34
N ARG A 268 -16.05 20.10 2.16
CA ARG A 268 -14.64 20.54 2.17
C ARG A 268 -13.92 20.21 0.86
N ALA A 269 -14.28 19.10 0.22
CA ALA A 269 -13.69 18.72 -1.06
C ALA A 269 -14.13 19.68 -2.17
N ALA A 270 -15.40 20.11 -2.18
CA ALA A 270 -15.89 21.13 -3.11
C ALA A 270 -15.15 22.46 -2.91
N ALA A 271 -15.06 22.94 -1.67
CA ALA A 271 -14.35 24.17 -1.34
C ALA A 271 -12.87 24.12 -1.77
N LEU A 272 -12.17 23.00 -1.49
CA LEU A 272 -10.78 22.83 -1.91
C LEU A 272 -10.64 22.77 -3.43
N PHE A 273 -11.57 22.11 -4.13
CA PHE A 273 -11.54 22.05 -5.59
C PHE A 273 -11.63 23.45 -6.22
N GLU A 274 -12.52 24.29 -5.70
CA GLU A 274 -12.72 25.67 -6.16
C GLU A 274 -11.50 26.56 -5.87
N SER A 275 -10.92 26.45 -4.66
CA SER A 275 -9.82 27.31 -4.24
C SER A 275 -8.43 26.81 -4.66
N ALA A 276 -8.30 25.56 -5.11
CA ALA A 276 -7.01 24.95 -5.42
C ALA A 276 -6.27 25.67 -6.55
N THR A 277 -5.04 26.09 -6.25
CA THR A 277 -4.13 26.77 -7.19
C THR A 277 -3.16 25.80 -7.87
N ASN A 278 -3.20 24.51 -7.51
CA ASN A 278 -2.29 23.49 -8.01
C ASN A 278 -3.00 22.17 -8.35
N MET A 279 -2.38 21.36 -9.22
CA MET A 279 -2.94 20.10 -9.72
C MET A 279 -3.01 18.99 -8.66
N THR A 280 -2.21 19.07 -7.58
CA THR A 280 -2.23 18.06 -6.51
C THR A 280 -3.52 18.19 -5.70
N GLU A 281 -3.83 19.38 -5.21
CA GLU A 281 -5.05 19.63 -4.44
C GLU A 281 -6.31 19.59 -5.31
N SER A 282 -6.28 20.18 -6.53
CA SER A 282 -7.44 20.15 -7.42
C SER A 282 -7.85 18.71 -7.80
N ALA A 283 -6.88 17.86 -8.15
CA ALA A 283 -7.18 16.47 -8.47
C ALA A 283 -7.52 15.63 -7.23
N GLY A 284 -6.88 15.88 -6.09
CA GLY A 284 -7.18 15.19 -4.84
C GLY A 284 -8.60 15.50 -4.34
N ALA A 285 -9.02 16.77 -4.45
CA ALA A 285 -10.37 17.21 -4.16
C ALA A 285 -11.39 16.59 -5.13
N LEU A 286 -11.08 16.56 -6.44
CA LEU A 286 -11.93 15.91 -7.44
C LEU A 286 -12.13 14.43 -7.15
N ALA A 287 -11.07 13.71 -6.75
CA ALA A 287 -11.17 12.31 -6.34
C ALA A 287 -12.18 12.12 -5.19
N GLN A 288 -12.11 12.98 -4.17
CA GLN A 288 -13.03 12.91 -3.03
C GLN A 288 -14.48 13.23 -3.42
N LEU A 289 -14.69 14.18 -4.35
CA LEU A 289 -16.03 14.46 -4.89
C LEU A 289 -16.60 13.28 -5.69
N ILE A 290 -15.75 12.49 -6.37
CA ILE A 290 -16.19 11.30 -7.10
C ILE A 290 -16.64 10.23 -6.11
N GLU A 291 -15.83 9.95 -5.08
CA GLU A 291 -16.19 9.00 -4.02
C GLU A 291 -17.47 9.42 -3.28
N ALA A 292 -17.70 10.72 -3.09
CA ALA A 292 -18.90 11.26 -2.47
C ALA A 292 -20.14 11.29 -3.39
N GLY A 293 -20.00 10.90 -4.67
CA GLY A 293 -21.10 10.96 -5.65
C GLY A 293 -21.54 12.37 -6.03
N ARG A 294 -20.69 13.39 -5.81
CA ARG A 294 -21.00 14.82 -6.05
C ARG A 294 -20.14 15.49 -7.12
N ALA A 295 -19.39 14.71 -7.91
CA ALA A 295 -18.41 15.25 -8.84
C ALA A 295 -18.97 15.81 -10.15
N GLY A 296 -20.28 15.73 -10.44
CA GLY A 296 -20.83 16.06 -11.77
C GLY A 296 -20.39 17.41 -12.31
N ALA A 297 -20.60 18.50 -11.56
CA ALA A 297 -20.16 19.84 -11.96
C ALA A 297 -18.62 19.98 -11.96
N ALA A 298 -17.93 19.40 -10.98
CA ALA A 298 -16.48 19.47 -10.87
C ALA A 298 -15.76 18.73 -12.02
N LEU A 299 -16.31 17.61 -12.51
CA LEU A 299 -15.79 16.87 -13.65
C LEU A 299 -15.88 17.69 -14.94
N ILE A 300 -17.00 18.36 -15.17
CA ILE A 300 -17.18 19.27 -16.30
C ILE A 300 -16.21 20.43 -16.20
N ALA A 301 -16.15 21.11 -15.06
CA ALA A 301 -15.27 22.25 -14.85
C ALA A 301 -13.78 21.89 -15.00
N PHE A 302 -13.36 20.72 -14.49
CA PHE A 302 -12.00 20.23 -14.66
C PHE A 302 -11.68 19.94 -16.12
N HIS A 303 -12.60 19.28 -16.83
CA HIS A 303 -12.43 19.00 -18.25
C HIS A 303 -12.33 20.27 -19.08
N ASP A 304 -13.28 21.20 -18.94
CA ASP A 304 -13.30 22.44 -19.70
C ASP A 304 -12.05 23.29 -19.50
N ARG A 305 -11.55 23.35 -18.26
CA ARG A 305 -10.31 24.05 -17.92
C ARG A 305 -9.08 23.43 -18.58
N TRP A 306 -9.05 22.09 -18.70
CA TRP A 306 -7.83 21.36 -19.05
C TRP A 306 -7.89 20.60 -20.38
N LYS A 307 -8.97 20.69 -21.16
CA LYS A 307 -9.15 19.94 -22.42
C LYS A 307 -8.04 20.14 -23.45
N GLY A 308 -7.33 21.27 -23.40
CA GLY A 308 -6.14 21.52 -24.22
C GLY A 308 -4.86 20.78 -23.78
N ASN A 309 -4.83 20.18 -22.58
CA ASN A 309 -3.67 19.49 -22.02
C ASN A 309 -3.90 17.98 -21.92
N ARG A 310 -3.30 17.23 -22.85
CA ARG A 310 -3.47 15.78 -23.01
C ARG A 310 -3.17 15.00 -21.72
N LEU A 311 -2.09 15.32 -21.01
CA LEU A 311 -1.66 14.61 -19.79
C LEU A 311 -2.61 14.87 -18.62
N VAL A 312 -3.16 16.08 -18.51
CA VAL A 312 -4.14 16.38 -17.48
C VAL A 312 -5.47 15.69 -17.76
N ILE A 313 -5.87 15.61 -19.03
CA ILE A 313 -7.04 14.82 -19.40
C ILE A 313 -6.78 13.33 -19.18
N ASP A 314 -5.56 12.80 -19.34
CA ASP A 314 -5.21 11.41 -18.94
C ASP A 314 -5.55 11.19 -17.45
N LYS A 315 -5.18 12.13 -16.59
CA LYS A 315 -5.56 12.09 -15.17
C LYS A 315 -7.09 12.14 -14.95
N TRP A 316 -7.82 12.97 -15.71
CA TRP A 316 -9.28 13.07 -15.61
C TRP A 316 -10.01 11.77 -15.95
N PHE A 317 -9.54 11.04 -16.98
CA PHE A 317 -10.07 9.70 -17.31
C PHE A 317 -9.80 8.69 -16.20
N MET A 318 -8.56 8.66 -15.70
CA MET A 318 -8.15 7.71 -14.67
C MET A 318 -8.90 7.92 -13.36
N LEU A 319 -9.03 9.18 -12.89
CA LEU A 319 -9.70 9.51 -11.64
C LEU A 319 -11.15 9.03 -11.60
N GLN A 320 -11.88 9.16 -12.71
CA GLN A 320 -13.27 8.70 -12.78
C GLN A 320 -13.39 7.19 -12.68
N ALA A 321 -12.54 6.43 -13.38
CA ALA A 321 -12.59 4.97 -13.33
C ALA A 321 -12.15 4.42 -11.96
N VAL A 322 -11.06 4.96 -11.40
CA VAL A 322 -10.48 4.45 -10.15
C VAL A 322 -11.32 4.78 -8.90
N HIS A 323 -11.99 5.94 -8.87
CA HIS A 323 -12.80 6.38 -7.72
C HIS A 323 -14.31 6.12 -7.89
N ALA A 324 -14.75 5.54 -9.02
CA ALA A 324 -16.14 5.14 -9.20
C ALA A 324 -16.58 4.17 -8.09
N ALA A 325 -17.84 4.25 -7.69
CA ALA A 325 -18.44 3.18 -6.88
C ALA A 325 -18.26 1.83 -7.58
N PRO A 326 -17.88 0.73 -6.89
CA PRO A 326 -17.54 -0.54 -7.53
C PRO A 326 -18.58 -1.04 -8.54
N ALA A 327 -19.86 -0.96 -8.18
CA ALA A 327 -20.97 -1.38 -9.05
C ALA A 327 -21.06 -0.59 -10.36
N GLU A 328 -20.58 0.66 -10.38
CA GLU A 328 -20.63 1.57 -11.52
C GLU A 328 -19.32 1.63 -12.31
N ALA A 329 -18.23 1.04 -11.81
CA ALA A 329 -16.88 1.23 -12.36
C ALA A 329 -16.78 0.85 -13.85
N ALA A 330 -17.33 -0.32 -14.23
CA ALA A 330 -17.38 -0.75 -15.63
C ALA A 330 -18.24 0.19 -16.49
N GLY A 331 -19.40 0.61 -15.99
CA GLY A 331 -20.29 1.55 -16.69
C GLY A 331 -19.67 2.94 -16.88
N VAL A 332 -18.92 3.43 -15.88
CA VAL A 332 -18.11 4.66 -16.01
C VAL A 332 -17.06 4.48 -17.09
N ALA A 333 -16.34 3.36 -17.09
CA ALA A 333 -15.31 3.10 -18.08
C ALA A 333 -15.89 3.02 -19.51
N GLU A 334 -17.05 2.39 -19.69
CA GLU A 334 -17.77 2.34 -20.96
C GLU A 334 -18.20 3.71 -21.47
N ARG A 335 -18.72 4.58 -20.58
CA ARG A 335 -19.08 5.96 -20.95
C ARG A 335 -17.86 6.76 -21.37
N LEU A 336 -16.77 6.64 -20.63
CA LEU A 336 -15.50 7.31 -20.95
C LEU A 336 -14.91 6.81 -22.26
N ALA A 337 -15.01 5.52 -22.55
CA ALA A 337 -14.54 4.95 -23.82
C ALA A 337 -15.28 5.49 -25.06
N ARG A 338 -16.45 6.12 -24.88
CA ARG A 338 -17.23 6.80 -25.92
C ARG A 338 -17.03 8.32 -25.94
N HIS A 339 -16.27 8.86 -24.99
CA HIS A 339 -16.01 10.30 -24.88
C HIS A 339 -15.18 10.78 -26.08
N ALA A 340 -15.45 12.01 -26.56
CA ALA A 340 -14.80 12.56 -27.75
C ALA A 340 -13.26 12.62 -27.64
N ASP A 341 -12.75 12.87 -26.43
CA ASP A 341 -11.30 12.92 -26.15
C ASP A 341 -10.66 11.56 -25.87
N PHE A 342 -11.42 10.46 -25.97
CA PHE A 342 -10.87 9.11 -25.83
C PHE A 342 -10.28 8.61 -27.16
N ASP A 343 -9.02 8.96 -27.38
CA ASP A 343 -8.19 8.34 -28.41
C ASP A 343 -7.53 7.05 -27.89
N TRP A 344 -8.12 5.90 -28.20
CA TRP A 344 -7.60 4.59 -27.79
C TRP A 344 -6.27 4.22 -28.46
N LYS A 345 -5.89 4.87 -29.56
CA LYS A 345 -4.60 4.64 -30.23
C LYS A 345 -3.44 5.32 -29.49
N ASN A 346 -3.75 6.32 -28.67
CA ASN A 346 -2.78 6.94 -27.77
C ASN A 346 -2.56 6.02 -26.54
N PRO A 347 -1.35 5.47 -26.35
CA PRO A 347 -1.09 4.52 -25.27
C PRO A 347 -1.31 5.08 -23.87
N ASN A 348 -1.11 6.39 -23.64
CA ASN A 348 -1.32 7.00 -22.34
C ASN A 348 -2.82 7.15 -22.04
N ARG A 349 -3.60 7.58 -23.02
CA ARG A 349 -5.07 7.69 -22.92
C ARG A 349 -5.71 6.32 -22.68
N PHE A 350 -5.25 5.30 -23.39
CA PHE A 350 -5.68 3.91 -23.19
C PHE A 350 -5.36 3.43 -21.77
N ARG A 351 -4.09 3.57 -21.33
CA ARG A 351 -3.66 3.17 -19.98
C ARG A 351 -4.38 3.92 -18.88
N ALA A 352 -4.67 5.20 -19.06
CA ALA A 352 -5.40 5.99 -18.08
C ALA A 352 -6.79 5.41 -17.80
N LEU A 353 -7.53 5.01 -18.84
CA LEU A 353 -8.85 4.42 -18.68
C LEU A 353 -8.79 2.99 -18.13
N LEU A 354 -8.08 2.10 -18.83
CA LEU A 354 -8.05 0.68 -18.46
C LEU A 354 -7.31 0.46 -17.14
N GLY A 355 -6.19 1.15 -16.93
CA GLY A 355 -5.46 1.11 -15.66
C GLY A 355 -6.29 1.66 -14.49
N GLY A 356 -7.10 2.70 -14.73
CA GLY A 356 -8.04 3.21 -13.73
C GLY A 356 -9.10 2.18 -13.34
N LEU A 357 -9.68 1.48 -14.32
CA LEU A 357 -10.64 0.40 -14.06
C LEU A 357 -10.00 -0.76 -13.28
N SER A 358 -8.83 -1.26 -13.71
CA SER A 358 -8.17 -2.36 -13.00
C SER A 358 -7.71 -1.98 -11.59
N ALA A 359 -7.41 -0.71 -11.35
CA ALA A 359 -7.05 -0.20 -10.02
C ALA A 359 -8.27 -0.06 -9.09
N ASN A 360 -9.48 0.04 -9.63
CA ASN A 360 -10.73 -0.10 -8.88
C ASN A 360 -10.97 -1.59 -8.60
N HIS A 361 -10.30 -2.13 -7.57
CA HIS A 361 -10.21 -3.58 -7.32
C HIS A 361 -11.59 -4.26 -7.24
N ALA A 362 -12.48 -3.79 -6.38
CA ALA A 362 -13.84 -4.33 -6.30
C ALA A 362 -14.65 -4.12 -7.58
N GLY A 363 -14.49 -2.99 -8.28
CA GLY A 363 -15.18 -2.73 -9.54
C GLY A 363 -14.69 -3.60 -10.71
N PHE A 364 -13.39 -3.86 -10.79
CA PHE A 364 -12.79 -4.75 -11.78
C PHE A 364 -13.21 -6.19 -11.54
N HIS A 365 -13.18 -6.61 -10.28
CA HIS A 365 -13.63 -7.93 -9.84
C HIS A 365 -15.11 -7.96 -9.44
N ALA A 366 -15.97 -7.11 -10.02
CA ALA A 366 -17.40 -7.13 -9.71
C ALA A 366 -18.02 -8.49 -10.11
N ALA A 367 -18.98 -8.98 -9.32
CA ALA A 367 -19.60 -10.30 -9.52
C ALA A 367 -20.27 -10.49 -10.89
N SER A 368 -20.65 -9.40 -11.56
CA SER A 368 -21.23 -9.42 -12.90
C SER A 368 -20.24 -9.79 -14.02
N GLY A 369 -18.93 -9.73 -13.75
CA GLY A 369 -17.88 -9.91 -14.74
C GLY A 369 -17.78 -8.78 -15.78
N ALA A 370 -18.53 -7.68 -15.62
CA ALA A 370 -18.53 -6.57 -16.57
C ALA A 370 -17.13 -5.94 -16.72
N GLY A 371 -16.39 -5.80 -15.63
CA GLY A 371 -15.00 -5.32 -15.64
C GLY A 371 -14.09 -6.19 -16.49
N TYR A 372 -14.15 -7.51 -16.32
CA TYR A 372 -13.36 -8.46 -17.10
C TYR A 372 -13.68 -8.41 -18.59
N ARG A 373 -14.97 -8.42 -18.95
CA ARG A 373 -15.43 -8.40 -20.34
C ARG A 373 -14.99 -7.13 -21.06
N PHE A 374 -15.23 -5.98 -20.44
CA PHE A 374 -14.81 -4.68 -20.98
C PHE A 374 -13.29 -4.63 -21.19
N TYR A 375 -12.52 -5.09 -20.20
CA TYR A 375 -11.06 -5.09 -20.29
C TYR A 375 -10.57 -5.99 -21.42
N ALA A 376 -11.08 -7.21 -21.51
CA ALA A 376 -10.73 -8.17 -22.56
C ALA A 376 -11.09 -7.67 -23.98
N ASP A 377 -12.24 -7.01 -24.15
CA ASP A 377 -12.62 -6.39 -25.43
C ASP A 377 -11.62 -5.33 -25.87
N TRP A 378 -11.12 -4.51 -24.93
CA TRP A 378 -10.13 -3.49 -25.22
C TRP A 378 -8.73 -4.07 -25.47
N LEU A 379 -8.35 -5.16 -24.79
CA LEU A 379 -7.11 -5.88 -25.11
C LEU A 379 -7.15 -6.41 -26.54
N LEU A 380 -8.23 -7.08 -26.94
CA LEU A 380 -8.40 -7.61 -28.30
C LEU A 380 -8.42 -6.51 -29.36
N LYS A 381 -9.01 -5.36 -29.04
CA LYS A 381 -9.00 -4.19 -29.94
C LYS A 381 -7.62 -3.56 -30.06
N LEU A 382 -6.83 -3.54 -28.98
CA LEU A 382 -5.49 -2.96 -28.99
C LEU A 382 -4.47 -3.88 -29.64
N ASP A 383 -4.63 -5.20 -29.50
CA ASP A 383 -3.65 -6.20 -29.86
C ASP A 383 -3.13 -6.09 -31.32
N PRO A 384 -3.96 -5.93 -32.36
CA PRO A 384 -3.47 -5.78 -33.73
C PRO A 384 -2.64 -4.50 -33.96
N LEU A 385 -2.83 -3.48 -33.13
CA LEU A 385 -2.14 -2.19 -33.25
C LEU A 385 -0.89 -2.12 -32.37
N ASN A 386 -0.96 -2.65 -31.16
CA ASN A 386 0.12 -2.59 -30.17
C ASN A 386 0.16 -3.86 -29.30
N PRO A 387 0.67 -4.99 -29.86
CA PRO A 387 0.78 -6.28 -29.19
C PRO A 387 1.43 -6.22 -27.81
N GLN A 388 2.55 -5.50 -27.71
CA GLN A 388 3.32 -5.39 -26.46
C GLN A 388 2.55 -4.70 -25.34
N THR A 389 1.77 -3.65 -25.67
CA THR A 389 0.95 -2.97 -24.66
C THR A 389 -0.24 -3.83 -24.26
N ALA A 390 -0.89 -4.50 -25.21
CA ALA A 390 -1.98 -5.43 -24.90
C ALA A 390 -1.50 -6.57 -24.00
N ALA A 391 -0.37 -7.21 -24.34
CA ALA A 391 0.25 -8.25 -23.52
C ALA A 391 0.59 -7.76 -22.12
N ARG A 392 1.26 -6.61 -21.97
CA ARG A 392 1.56 -6.04 -20.64
C ARG A 392 0.30 -5.78 -19.81
N MET A 393 -0.74 -5.25 -20.43
CA MET A 393 -1.98 -4.91 -19.72
C MET A 393 -2.83 -6.14 -19.37
N SER A 394 -2.67 -7.26 -20.08
CA SER A 394 -3.30 -8.53 -19.69
C SER A 394 -2.89 -9.02 -18.30
N GLY A 395 -1.77 -8.51 -17.75
CA GLY A 395 -1.34 -8.74 -16.38
C GLY A 395 -2.40 -8.37 -15.31
N ALA A 396 -3.39 -7.55 -15.64
CA ALA A 396 -4.55 -7.28 -14.78
C ALA A 396 -5.29 -8.57 -14.36
N PHE A 397 -5.19 -9.65 -15.14
CA PHE A 397 -5.80 -10.93 -14.80
C PHE A 397 -4.93 -11.83 -13.92
N GLU A 398 -3.63 -11.56 -13.69
CA GLU A 398 -2.68 -12.50 -13.06
C GLU A 398 -3.11 -13.05 -11.68
N THR A 399 -3.89 -12.28 -10.94
CA THR A 399 -4.30 -12.63 -9.57
C THR A 399 -5.59 -13.46 -9.51
N TRP A 400 -6.18 -13.81 -10.67
CA TRP A 400 -7.51 -14.41 -10.78
C TRP A 400 -7.70 -15.70 -9.98
N ALA A 401 -6.65 -16.52 -9.85
CA ALA A 401 -6.68 -17.78 -9.12
C ALA A 401 -6.90 -17.62 -7.60
N ARG A 402 -6.78 -16.40 -7.06
CA ARG A 402 -7.02 -16.12 -5.63
C ARG A 402 -8.51 -16.18 -5.28
N TYR A 403 -9.39 -15.79 -6.20
CA TYR A 403 -10.80 -15.49 -5.92
C TYR A 403 -11.71 -16.71 -5.95
N ASP A 404 -13.01 -16.49 -5.66
CA ASP A 404 -14.05 -17.50 -5.68
C ASP A 404 -14.23 -18.17 -7.06
N ALA A 405 -14.90 -19.33 -7.06
CA ALA A 405 -15.07 -20.14 -8.26
C ALA A 405 -15.84 -19.43 -9.39
N ASP A 406 -16.78 -18.54 -9.05
CA ASP A 406 -17.57 -17.82 -10.04
C ASP A 406 -16.71 -16.78 -10.76
N ARG A 407 -15.92 -15.99 -10.00
CA ARG A 407 -14.94 -15.06 -10.57
C ARG A 407 -13.86 -15.77 -11.36
N GLN A 408 -13.40 -16.92 -10.90
CA GLN A 408 -12.47 -17.76 -11.64
C GLN A 408 -13.05 -18.21 -12.98
N ALA A 409 -14.30 -18.67 -13.00
CA ALA A 409 -14.97 -19.09 -14.23
C ALA A 409 -15.12 -17.92 -15.22
N LEU A 410 -15.48 -16.73 -14.73
CA LEU A 410 -15.59 -15.52 -15.54
C LEU A 410 -14.24 -15.14 -16.17
N VAL A 411 -13.16 -15.09 -15.39
CA VAL A 411 -11.84 -14.74 -15.93
C VAL A 411 -11.32 -15.81 -16.89
N ARG A 412 -11.51 -17.11 -16.58
CA ARG A 412 -11.17 -18.19 -17.51
C ARG A 412 -11.90 -18.05 -18.83
N SER A 413 -13.19 -17.76 -18.81
CA SER A 413 -13.97 -17.54 -20.02
C SER A 413 -13.42 -16.39 -20.87
N GLU A 414 -13.01 -15.28 -20.26
CA GLU A 414 -12.43 -14.15 -21.00
C GLU A 414 -11.03 -14.45 -21.53
N LEU A 415 -10.19 -15.18 -20.77
CA LEU A 415 -8.87 -15.63 -21.24
C LEU A 415 -8.99 -16.65 -22.38
N ASP A 416 -9.90 -17.61 -22.28
CA ASP A 416 -10.18 -18.60 -23.32
C ASP A 416 -10.71 -17.92 -24.59
N ARG A 417 -11.57 -16.90 -24.43
CA ARG A 417 -12.04 -16.06 -25.54
C ARG A 417 -10.90 -15.29 -26.21
N ILE A 418 -9.97 -14.71 -25.43
CA ILE A 418 -8.79 -14.03 -25.97
C ILE A 418 -7.97 -15.02 -26.80
N LEU A 419 -7.60 -16.16 -26.22
CA LEU A 419 -6.77 -17.19 -26.86
C LEU A 419 -7.41 -17.81 -28.11
N ALA A 420 -8.75 -17.88 -28.17
CA ALA A 420 -9.48 -18.36 -29.34
C ALA A 420 -9.58 -17.34 -30.48
N THR A 421 -9.09 -16.11 -30.30
CA THR A 421 -9.23 -15.05 -31.32
C THR A 421 -8.33 -15.32 -32.54
N PRO A 422 -8.89 -15.41 -33.75
CA PRO A 422 -8.10 -15.58 -34.97
C PRO A 422 -7.14 -14.41 -35.19
N GLY A 423 -5.86 -14.71 -35.45
CA GLY A 423 -4.84 -13.68 -35.71
C GLY A 423 -4.35 -12.95 -34.45
N LEU A 424 -4.60 -13.50 -33.26
CA LEU A 424 -4.04 -12.99 -32.00
C LEU A 424 -2.51 -12.88 -32.10
N SER A 425 -1.95 -11.76 -31.61
CA SER A 425 -0.51 -11.56 -31.62
C SER A 425 0.23 -12.60 -30.78
N ARG A 426 1.50 -12.84 -31.11
CA ARG A 426 2.37 -13.75 -30.34
C ARG A 426 2.52 -13.27 -28.90
N ASP A 427 2.72 -11.97 -28.70
CA ASP A 427 2.91 -11.34 -27.38
C ASP A 427 1.71 -11.60 -26.46
N LEU A 428 0.48 -11.36 -26.94
CA LEU A 428 -0.72 -11.58 -26.14
C LEU A 428 -1.05 -13.07 -25.99
N THR A 429 -0.78 -13.90 -27.01
CA THR A 429 -0.92 -15.36 -26.91
C THR A 429 -0.06 -15.92 -25.78
N GLU A 430 1.22 -15.55 -25.73
CA GLU A 430 2.16 -16.03 -24.71
C GLU A 430 1.72 -15.60 -23.30
N MET A 431 1.36 -14.34 -23.13
CA MET A 431 0.99 -13.81 -21.81
C MET A 431 -0.36 -14.35 -21.33
N ALA A 432 -1.39 -14.35 -22.18
CA ALA A 432 -2.71 -14.89 -21.83
C ALA A 432 -2.63 -16.41 -21.56
N GLY A 433 -1.84 -17.16 -22.34
CA GLY A 433 -1.60 -18.58 -22.11
C GLY A 433 -0.93 -18.84 -20.76
N ARG A 434 0.12 -18.07 -20.42
CA ARG A 434 0.77 -18.18 -19.11
C ARG A 434 -0.18 -17.88 -17.95
N ILE A 435 -1.00 -16.84 -18.07
CA ILE A 435 -1.97 -16.45 -17.02
C ILE A 435 -3.06 -17.51 -16.88
N ARG A 436 -3.53 -18.08 -18.00
CA ARG A 436 -4.59 -19.09 -18.03
C ARG A 436 -4.18 -20.42 -17.38
N GLY A 437 -2.87 -20.71 -17.37
CA GLY A 437 -2.32 -22.02 -17.02
C GLY A 437 -2.59 -23.03 -18.13
#